data_AF-S7MT57-F1
#
_entry.id   AF-S7MT57-F1
#
_cell.length_a   1.000
_cell.length_b   1.000
_cell.length_c   1.000
_cell.angle_alpha   90.00
_cell.angle_beta   90.00
_cell.angle_gamma   90.00
#
_symmetry.space_group_name_H-M   'P 1'
#
loop_
_entity.id
_entity.type
_entity.pdbx_description
1 polymer ?
#
loop_
_entity_poly.entity_id
_entity_poly.type
_entity_poly.pdbx_seq_one_letter_code
_entity_poly.pdbx_strand_id
1 'polypeptide(L)'
;MHCGSPCYGSGSATMGWVVQLVSLNTVIKNQESLQSETEMELMEYHSAFELEEEDQIKETSLLPLDSTLECHSPPPDYNSVVHYSTGSDPSASFYWLAHMLERGEDPLYVAKRLMRFASEDIGLADPSTLAQALATYKDCHFRGMPECEVLLAQCVVYFARTSKSIEVYSTYNNIKACPRTHQGPLPPSHCT
;
A
#
# COMPACT_ATOMS: atom_id res chain seq x y z
N MET A 1 -57.53 49.38 -38.74
CA MET A 1 -56.29 49.43 -39.54
C MET A 1 -55.17 49.96 -38.65
N HIS A 2 -54.05 49.24 -38.65
CA HIS A 2 -52.71 49.56 -38.14
C HIS A 2 -52.43 49.47 -36.62
N CYS A 3 -51.58 48.47 -36.34
CA CYS A 3 -50.87 48.14 -35.11
C CYS A 3 -49.71 49.12 -34.82
N GLY A 4 -49.29 49.18 -33.56
CA GLY A 4 -47.98 49.68 -33.14
C GLY A 4 -47.49 48.92 -31.91
N SER A 5 -46.37 48.20 -32.04
CA SER A 5 -45.69 47.45 -30.98
C SER A 5 -44.64 48.31 -30.25
N PRO A 6 -44.31 48.05 -28.97
CA PRO A 6 -43.11 48.59 -28.34
C PRO A 6 -41.90 47.64 -28.44
N CYS A 7 -40.73 48.21 -28.72
CA CYS A 7 -39.43 47.54 -28.78
C CYS A 7 -38.83 47.31 -27.36
N TYR A 8 -38.30 46.12 -27.10
CA TYR A 8 -37.44 45.82 -25.93
C TYR A 8 -35.97 45.89 -26.35
N GLY A 9 -35.17 46.66 -25.60
CA GLY A 9 -33.72 46.82 -25.81
C GLY A 9 -32.91 45.62 -25.29
N SER A 10 -31.92 45.22 -26.08
CA SER A 10 -30.95 44.17 -25.78
C SER A 10 -29.76 44.71 -24.99
N GLY A 11 -29.66 44.30 -23.71
CA GLY A 11 -28.50 44.54 -22.86
C GLY A 11 -27.54 43.34 -22.86
N SER A 12 -26.32 43.59 -23.35
CA SER A 12 -25.04 42.88 -23.13
C SER A 12 -25.03 41.69 -22.15
N ALA A 13 -24.97 40.45 -22.68
CA ALA A 13 -24.71 39.21 -21.93
C ALA A 13 -23.46 38.45 -22.42
N THR A 14 -22.56 39.09 -23.17
CA THR A 14 -21.45 38.42 -23.87
C THR A 14 -20.08 38.56 -23.19
N MET A 15 -19.91 39.41 -22.17
CA MET A 15 -18.58 39.62 -21.54
C MET A 15 -18.26 38.69 -20.36
N GLY A 16 -19.24 38.09 -19.70
CA GLY A 16 -19.01 37.23 -18.51
C GLY A 16 -18.39 35.86 -18.85
N TRP A 17 -18.76 35.27 -19.98
CA TRP A 17 -18.30 33.94 -20.39
C TRP A 17 -16.83 33.92 -20.82
N VAL A 18 -16.33 35.03 -21.38
CA VAL A 18 -14.95 35.12 -21.88
C VAL A 18 -13.95 35.12 -20.72
N VAL A 19 -14.24 35.82 -19.62
CA VAL A 19 -13.37 35.85 -18.43
C VAL A 19 -13.33 34.49 -17.73
N GLN A 20 -14.47 33.80 -17.66
CA GLN A 20 -14.57 32.48 -17.02
C GLN A 20 -13.84 31.39 -17.84
N LEU A 21 -13.91 31.45 -19.17
CA LEU A 21 -13.19 30.55 -20.07
C LEU A 21 -11.67 30.70 -19.99
N VAL A 22 -11.15 31.93 -19.82
CA VAL A 22 -9.72 32.16 -19.63
C VAL A 22 -9.24 31.58 -18.30
N SER A 23 -10.02 31.73 -17.23
CA SER A 23 -9.71 31.14 -15.92
C SER A 23 -9.69 29.61 -15.97
N LEU A 24 -10.68 29.00 -16.62
CA LEU A 24 -10.72 27.54 -16.82
C LEU A 24 -9.55 27.02 -17.66
N ASN A 25 -9.20 27.70 -18.76
CA ASN A 25 -8.05 27.32 -19.57
C ASN A 25 -6.72 27.46 -18.81
N THR A 26 -6.62 28.40 -17.88
CA THR A 26 -5.43 28.56 -17.04
C THR A 26 -5.36 27.45 -15.99
N VAL A 27 -6.49 27.08 -15.38
CA VAL A 27 -6.58 25.94 -14.45
C VAL A 27 -6.27 24.62 -15.14
N ILE A 28 -6.78 24.40 -16.35
CA ILE A 28 -6.48 23.20 -17.15
C ILE A 28 -4.99 23.14 -17.48
N LYS A 29 -4.38 24.23 -17.95
CA LYS A 29 -2.93 24.29 -18.21
C LYS A 29 -2.08 24.10 -16.96
N ASN A 30 -2.57 24.59 -15.82
CA ASN A 30 -1.93 24.37 -14.52
C ASN A 30 -2.06 22.91 -14.07
N GLN A 31 -3.19 22.23 -14.34
CA GLN A 31 -3.34 20.80 -14.09
C GLN A 31 -2.46 19.96 -15.02
N GLU A 32 -2.39 20.29 -16.31
CA GLU A 32 -1.55 19.58 -17.28
C GLU A 32 -0.05 19.74 -16.96
N SER A 33 0.38 20.92 -16.50
CA SER A 33 1.77 21.14 -16.06
C SER A 33 2.10 20.40 -14.76
N LEU A 34 1.21 20.43 -13.77
CA LEU A 34 1.36 19.64 -12.54
C LEU A 34 1.40 18.13 -12.82
N GLN A 35 0.60 17.64 -13.77
CA GLN A 35 0.65 16.24 -14.21
C GLN A 35 1.99 15.90 -14.87
N SER A 36 2.52 16.79 -15.71
CA SER A 36 3.82 16.58 -16.35
C SER A 36 5.00 16.60 -15.34
N GLU A 37 4.90 17.41 -14.29
CA GLU A 37 5.90 17.42 -13.20
C GLU A 37 5.87 16.10 -12.43
N THR A 38 4.67 15.57 -12.13
CA THR A 38 4.54 14.25 -11.47
C THR A 38 4.99 13.09 -12.36
N GLU A 39 4.77 13.16 -13.68
CA GLU A 39 5.23 12.12 -14.60
C GLU A 39 6.76 12.12 -14.76
N MET A 40 7.40 13.29 -14.72
CA MET A 40 8.85 13.41 -14.79
C MET A 40 9.51 12.88 -13.51
N GLU A 41 8.93 13.19 -12.34
CA GLU A 41 9.37 12.67 -11.03
C GLU A 41 9.16 11.15 -10.93
N LEU A 42 8.07 10.63 -11.51
CA LEU A 42 7.81 9.18 -11.64
C LEU A 42 8.79 8.49 -12.60
N MET A 43 9.13 9.11 -13.74
CA MET A 43 10.13 8.55 -14.66
C MET A 43 11.53 8.50 -14.03
N GLU A 44 11.90 9.51 -13.26
CA GLU A 44 13.20 9.56 -12.57
C GLU A 44 13.26 8.47 -11.47
N TYR A 45 12.16 8.28 -10.74
CA TYR A 45 12.01 7.18 -9.77
C TYR A 45 12.02 5.79 -10.44
N HIS A 46 11.33 5.62 -11.57
CA HIS A 46 11.34 4.37 -12.35
C HIS A 46 12.75 4.02 -12.87
N SER A 47 13.50 5.02 -13.35
CA SER A 47 14.86 4.79 -13.85
C SER A 47 15.86 4.41 -12.74
N ALA A 48 15.67 4.92 -11.53
CA ALA A 48 16.47 4.56 -10.36
C ALA A 48 16.07 3.17 -9.81
N PHE A 49 14.80 2.80 -9.92
CA PHE A 49 14.27 1.50 -9.53
C PHE A 49 14.76 0.36 -10.46
N GLU A 50 14.83 0.62 -11.78
CA GLU A 50 15.22 -0.37 -12.80
C GLU A 50 16.67 -0.86 -12.64
N LEU A 51 17.60 -0.02 -12.14
CA LEU A 51 19.01 -0.39 -11.97
C LEU A 51 19.28 -1.28 -10.73
N GLU A 52 18.43 -1.23 -9.71
CA GLU A 52 18.52 -2.15 -8.56
C GLU A 52 17.75 -3.46 -8.78
N GLU A 53 16.73 -3.46 -9.66
CA GLU A 53 15.87 -4.62 -9.91
C GLU A 53 16.57 -5.70 -10.76
N GLU A 54 17.35 -5.32 -11.77
CA GLU A 54 17.95 -6.29 -12.69
C GLU A 54 18.93 -7.26 -12.03
N ASP A 55 19.66 -6.84 -11.00
CA ASP A 55 20.63 -7.69 -10.31
C ASP A 55 19.96 -8.64 -9.31
N GLN A 56 18.84 -8.23 -8.68
CA GLN A 56 18.10 -9.08 -7.75
C GLN A 56 17.12 -10.05 -8.44
N ILE A 57 16.57 -9.68 -9.59
CA ILE A 57 15.67 -10.54 -10.38
C ILE A 57 16.44 -11.76 -10.93
N LYS A 58 17.70 -11.59 -11.34
CA LYS A 58 18.54 -12.69 -11.87
C LYS A 58 18.79 -13.76 -10.82
N GLU A 59 19.03 -13.38 -9.56
CA GLU A 59 19.28 -14.32 -8.46
C GLU A 59 17.97 -14.99 -7.96
N THR A 60 16.84 -14.30 -8.07
CA THR A 60 15.49 -14.82 -7.74
C THR A 60 14.97 -15.83 -8.77
N SER A 61 15.37 -15.70 -10.04
CA SER A 61 14.87 -16.53 -11.14
C SER A 61 15.32 -18.00 -11.13
N LEU A 62 16.20 -18.40 -10.21
CA LEU A 62 16.90 -19.69 -10.24
C LEU A 62 16.86 -20.49 -8.93
N LEU A 63 15.92 -20.25 -8.02
CA LEU A 63 15.56 -21.34 -7.10
C LEU A 63 14.68 -22.30 -7.89
N PRO A 64 15.17 -23.49 -8.28
CA PRO A 64 14.30 -24.47 -8.92
C PRO A 64 13.14 -24.73 -7.94
N LEU A 65 11.91 -24.84 -8.45
CA LEU A 65 10.90 -25.65 -7.77
C LEU A 65 11.44 -27.08 -7.71
N ASP A 66 12.35 -27.33 -6.79
CA ASP A 66 12.90 -28.63 -6.55
C ASP A 66 11.83 -29.41 -5.79
N SER A 67 11.13 -30.27 -6.51
CA SER A 67 10.15 -31.20 -5.96
C SER A 67 10.70 -32.06 -4.81
N THR A 68 12.02 -32.12 -4.64
CA THR A 68 12.65 -32.80 -3.49
C THR A 68 12.71 -31.96 -2.22
N LEU A 69 12.59 -30.63 -2.28
CA LEU A 69 12.48 -29.78 -1.09
C LEU A 69 11.06 -29.78 -0.49
N GLU A 70 10.05 -30.06 -1.32
CA GLU A 70 8.65 -30.14 -0.93
C GLU A 70 8.35 -31.32 0.03
N CYS A 71 9.18 -32.38 0.02
CA CYS A 71 8.93 -33.55 0.86
C CYS A 71 9.46 -33.42 2.30
N HIS A 72 10.33 -32.45 2.56
CA HIS A 72 10.92 -32.19 3.88
C HIS A 72 10.61 -30.82 4.45
N SER A 73 10.10 -29.89 3.64
CA SER A 73 9.68 -28.59 4.11
C SER A 73 8.30 -28.67 4.78
N PRO A 74 8.07 -27.95 5.90
CA PRO A 74 6.74 -27.79 6.46
C PRO A 74 5.79 -27.22 5.39
N PRO A 75 4.48 -27.52 5.46
CA PRO A 75 3.52 -26.94 4.53
C PRO A 75 3.68 -25.41 4.51
N PRO A 76 3.58 -24.77 3.33
CA PRO A 76 3.68 -23.33 3.22
C PRO A 76 2.60 -22.72 4.10
N ASP A 77 3.04 -22.00 5.11
CA ASP A 77 2.21 -21.31 6.09
C ASP A 77 2.61 -19.84 6.05
N TYR A 78 1.68 -18.97 6.37
CA TYR A 78 1.96 -17.54 6.52
C TYR A 78 3.17 -17.26 7.42
N ASN A 79 3.39 -18.09 8.44
CA ASN A 79 4.54 -17.96 9.33
C ASN A 79 5.89 -18.09 8.61
N SER A 80 5.99 -18.85 7.51
CA SER A 80 7.22 -18.90 6.71
C SER A 80 7.42 -17.60 5.95
N VAL A 81 6.38 -17.06 5.29
CA VAL A 81 6.43 -15.76 4.60
C VAL A 81 6.97 -14.66 5.52
N VAL A 82 6.42 -14.60 6.74
CA VAL A 82 6.84 -13.67 7.80
C VAL A 82 8.29 -13.87 8.21
N HIS A 83 8.69 -15.13 8.44
CA HIS A 83 10.02 -15.45 8.91
C HIS A 83 11.10 -14.90 7.97
N TYR A 84 10.92 -15.12 6.66
CA TYR A 84 11.85 -14.61 5.65
C TYR A 84 11.73 -13.09 5.46
N SER A 85 10.55 -12.49 5.65
CA SER A 85 10.40 -11.04 5.50
C SER A 85 11.03 -10.28 6.66
N THR A 86 11.00 -10.86 7.86
CA THR A 86 11.76 -10.36 9.02
C THR A 86 13.27 -10.53 8.80
N GLY A 87 13.69 -11.64 8.18
CA GLY A 87 15.06 -11.87 7.73
C GLY A 87 15.53 -10.92 6.61
N SER A 88 14.63 -10.09 6.07
CA SER A 88 14.88 -9.17 4.96
C SER A 88 15.31 -9.87 3.66
N ASP A 89 14.82 -11.08 3.44
CA ASP A 89 15.00 -11.85 2.21
C ASP A 89 13.71 -11.79 1.36
N PRO A 90 13.59 -10.83 0.42
CA PRO A 90 12.38 -10.65 -0.37
C PRO A 90 12.09 -11.84 -1.28
N SER A 91 13.12 -12.49 -1.81
CA SER A 91 13.01 -13.61 -2.75
C SER A 91 12.42 -14.84 -2.07
N ALA A 92 12.90 -15.18 -0.87
CA ALA A 92 12.36 -16.28 -0.08
C ALA A 92 10.92 -15.99 0.37
N SER A 93 10.61 -14.78 0.85
CA SER A 93 9.23 -14.41 1.21
C SER A 93 8.26 -14.53 0.04
N PHE A 94 8.68 -14.09 -1.15
CA PHE A 94 7.89 -14.19 -2.37
C PHE A 94 7.65 -15.66 -2.78
N TYR A 95 8.68 -16.51 -2.68
CA TYR A 95 8.57 -17.95 -2.94
C TYR A 95 7.51 -18.61 -2.05
N TRP A 96 7.52 -18.34 -0.75
CA TRP A 96 6.53 -18.89 0.18
C TRP A 96 5.13 -18.34 -0.06
N LEU A 97 5.00 -17.06 -0.42
CA LEU A 97 3.73 -16.46 -0.81
C LEU A 97 3.13 -17.17 -2.03
N ALA A 98 3.92 -17.35 -3.09
CA ALA A 98 3.48 -18.03 -4.31
C ALA A 98 2.97 -19.44 -4.00
N HIS A 99 3.71 -20.21 -3.20
CA HIS A 99 3.30 -21.55 -2.78
C HIS A 99 2.02 -21.57 -1.94
N MET A 100 1.78 -20.58 -1.08
CA MET A 100 0.51 -20.49 -0.35
C MET A 100 -0.67 -20.29 -1.31
N LEU A 101 -0.51 -19.41 -2.29
CA LEU A 101 -1.56 -19.09 -3.26
C LEU A 101 -1.83 -20.27 -4.20
N GLU A 102 -0.79 -20.97 -4.67
CA GLU A 102 -0.91 -22.20 -5.49
C GLU A 102 -1.65 -23.32 -4.76
N ARG A 103 -1.50 -23.41 -3.42
CA ARG A 103 -2.23 -24.37 -2.60
C ARG A 103 -3.70 -23.99 -2.33
N GLY A 104 -4.13 -22.84 -2.82
CA GLY A 104 -5.51 -22.37 -2.67
C GLY A 104 -5.80 -21.75 -1.30
N GLU A 105 -4.80 -21.21 -0.62
CA GLU A 105 -5.03 -20.36 0.55
C GLU A 105 -5.84 -19.11 0.16
N ASP A 106 -6.70 -18.65 1.07
CA ASP A 106 -7.52 -17.46 0.84
C ASP A 106 -6.63 -16.19 0.79
N PRO A 107 -6.63 -15.41 -0.32
CA PRO A 107 -5.84 -14.19 -0.40
C PRO A 107 -6.22 -13.16 0.68
N LEU A 108 -7.48 -13.17 1.14
CA LEU A 108 -7.92 -12.31 2.24
C LEU A 108 -7.33 -12.74 3.58
N TYR A 109 -7.10 -14.04 3.78
CA TYR A 109 -6.39 -14.54 4.95
C TYR A 109 -4.94 -14.05 4.96
N VAL A 110 -4.24 -14.14 3.82
CA VAL A 110 -2.87 -13.63 3.67
C VAL A 110 -2.81 -12.12 3.91
N ALA A 111 -3.70 -11.34 3.28
CA ALA A 111 -3.73 -9.89 3.44
C ALA A 111 -3.99 -9.43 4.89
N LYS A 112 -4.92 -10.07 5.61
CA LYS A 112 -5.16 -9.79 7.05
C LYS A 112 -3.93 -10.05 7.90
N ARG A 113 -3.19 -11.09 7.54
CA ARG A 113 -1.97 -11.48 8.22
C ARG A 113 -0.85 -10.45 7.95
N LEU A 114 -0.68 -10.00 6.70
CA LEU A 114 0.22 -8.88 6.36
C LEU A 114 -0.09 -7.60 7.12
N MET A 115 -1.36 -7.24 7.33
CA MET A 115 -1.72 -6.09 8.18
C MET A 115 -1.21 -6.24 9.62
N ARG A 116 -1.25 -7.47 10.17
CA ARG A 116 -0.70 -7.77 11.48
C ARG A 116 0.83 -7.65 11.47
N PHE A 117 1.51 -8.19 10.47
CA PHE A 117 2.97 -8.06 10.30
C PHE A 117 3.41 -6.60 10.30
N ALA A 118 2.73 -5.74 9.54
CA ALA A 118 3.03 -4.32 9.49
C ALA A 118 3.01 -3.65 10.88
N SER A 119 2.11 -4.09 11.77
CA SER A 119 1.99 -3.54 13.13
C SER A 119 2.92 -4.21 14.15
N GLU A 120 3.22 -5.50 13.97
CA GLU A 120 3.98 -6.33 14.92
C GLU A 120 5.50 -6.24 14.71
N ASP A 121 5.94 -6.31 13.45
CA ASP A 121 7.34 -6.46 13.07
C ASP A 121 7.95 -5.17 12.48
N ILE A 122 7.16 -4.32 11.83
CA ILE A 122 7.63 -3.04 11.27
C ILE A 122 7.32 -1.87 12.20
N GLY A 123 6.08 -1.71 12.61
CA GLY A 123 5.65 -0.76 13.63
C GLY A 123 6.06 0.68 13.33
N LEU A 124 6.83 1.30 14.23
CA LEU A 124 7.26 2.70 14.12
C LEU A 124 8.42 2.92 13.15
N ALA A 125 9.07 1.85 12.67
CA ALA A 125 10.17 1.99 11.73
C ALA A 125 9.70 2.55 10.39
N ASP A 126 8.51 2.14 9.93
CA ASP A 126 7.82 2.76 8.80
C ASP A 126 6.29 2.65 8.98
N PRO A 127 5.63 3.70 9.47
CA PRO A 127 4.18 3.71 9.68
C PRO A 127 3.36 3.59 8.39
N SER A 128 3.94 3.86 7.22
CA SER A 128 3.23 3.79 5.94
C SER A 128 2.89 2.35 5.55
N THR A 129 3.64 1.37 6.06
CA THR A 129 3.44 -0.07 5.82
C THR A 129 2.04 -0.56 6.17
N LEU A 130 1.46 -0.06 7.26
CA LEU A 130 0.10 -0.43 7.68
C LEU A 130 -0.94 0.09 6.68
N ALA A 131 -0.74 1.29 6.14
CA ALA A 131 -1.61 1.85 5.11
C ALA A 131 -1.51 1.06 3.81
N GLN A 132 -0.29 0.66 3.42
CA GLN A 132 -0.05 -0.20 2.26
C GLN A 132 -0.75 -1.56 2.42
N ALA A 133 -0.60 -2.20 3.58
CA ALA A 133 -1.27 -3.47 3.90
C ALA A 133 -2.80 -3.37 3.78
N LEU A 134 -3.36 -2.28 4.29
CA LEU A 134 -4.81 -2.03 4.26
C LEU A 134 -5.29 -1.77 2.83
N ALA A 135 -4.51 -1.05 2.01
CA ALA A 135 -4.80 -0.86 0.60
C ALA A 135 -4.80 -2.20 -0.14
N THR A 136 -3.76 -3.02 0.05
CA THR A 136 -3.68 -4.38 -0.50
C THR A 136 -4.87 -5.23 -0.07
N TYR A 137 -5.26 -5.22 1.21
CA TYR A 137 -6.42 -5.97 1.69
C TYR A 137 -7.73 -5.55 1.00
N LYS A 138 -7.97 -4.24 0.89
CA LYS A 138 -9.16 -3.70 0.22
C LYS A 138 -9.18 -4.10 -1.24
N ASP A 139 -8.06 -3.92 -1.93
CA ASP A 139 -7.95 -4.25 -3.34
C ASP A 139 -8.12 -5.76 -3.57
N CYS A 140 -7.60 -6.60 -2.68
CA CYS A 140 -7.80 -8.04 -2.74
C CYS A 140 -9.28 -8.42 -2.57
N HIS A 141 -9.99 -7.72 -1.68
CA HIS A 141 -11.42 -7.93 -1.47
C HIS A 141 -12.25 -7.51 -2.67
N PHE A 142 -11.86 -6.45 -3.38
CA PHE A 142 -12.60 -5.95 -4.54
C PHE A 142 -12.29 -6.71 -5.84
N ARG A 143 -11.02 -7.05 -6.08
CA ARG A 143 -10.59 -7.69 -7.34
C ARG A 143 -10.68 -9.20 -7.31
N GLY A 144 -10.29 -9.84 -6.20
CA GLY A 144 -10.14 -11.28 -6.15
C GLY A 144 -8.95 -11.81 -6.97
N MET A 145 -8.86 -13.13 -7.09
CA MET A 145 -7.84 -13.81 -7.89
C MET A 145 -8.18 -13.73 -9.38
N PRO A 146 -7.20 -13.57 -10.29
CA PRO A 146 -5.73 -13.63 -10.07
C PRO A 146 -5.05 -12.29 -9.71
N GLU A 147 -5.76 -11.16 -9.77
CA GLU A 147 -5.16 -9.83 -9.58
C GLU A 147 -4.59 -9.61 -8.17
N CYS A 148 -5.14 -10.29 -7.16
CA CYS A 148 -4.62 -10.31 -5.80
C CYS A 148 -3.16 -10.75 -5.70
N GLU A 149 -2.68 -11.65 -6.57
CA GLU A 149 -1.34 -12.25 -6.47
C GLU A 149 -0.26 -11.17 -6.51
N VAL A 150 -0.35 -10.28 -7.49
CA VAL A 150 0.60 -9.19 -7.71
C VAL A 150 0.51 -8.15 -6.59
N LEU A 151 -0.68 -7.89 -6.07
CA LEU A 151 -0.89 -6.95 -4.97
C LEU A 151 -0.28 -7.44 -3.65
N LEU A 152 -0.45 -8.74 -3.36
CA LEU A 152 0.15 -9.39 -2.20
C LEU A 152 1.67 -9.45 -2.34
N ALA A 153 2.16 -9.79 -3.53
CA ALA A 153 3.57 -9.82 -3.86
C ALA A 153 4.27 -8.48 -3.61
N GLN A 154 3.72 -7.40 -4.16
CA GLN A 154 4.24 -6.06 -3.96
C GLN A 154 4.31 -5.70 -2.47
N CYS A 155 3.26 -6.03 -1.72
CA CYS A 155 3.20 -5.76 -0.28
C CYS A 155 4.26 -6.54 0.50
N VAL A 156 4.46 -7.84 0.18
CA VAL A 156 5.47 -8.69 0.82
C VAL A 156 6.90 -8.21 0.53
N VAL A 157 7.20 -7.88 -0.72
CA VAL A 157 8.53 -7.36 -1.09
C VAL A 157 8.81 -6.02 -0.43
N TYR A 158 7.80 -5.15 -0.38
CA TYR A 158 7.89 -3.88 0.35
C TYR A 158 8.30 -4.12 1.80
N PHE A 159 7.59 -5.01 2.50
CA PHE A 159 7.85 -5.36 3.90
C PHE A 159 9.21 -6.02 4.14
N ALA A 160 9.65 -6.88 3.22
CA ALA A 160 10.96 -7.49 3.28
C ALA A 160 12.08 -6.43 3.18
N ARG A 161 11.88 -5.34 2.43
CA ARG A 161 12.85 -4.24 2.26
C ARG A 161 12.79 -3.17 3.35
N THR A 162 11.64 -2.98 4.00
CA THR A 162 11.48 -1.97 5.06
C THR A 162 12.33 -2.26 6.29
N SER A 163 12.69 -1.25 7.08
CA SER A 163 13.29 -1.44 8.42
C SER A 163 12.28 -2.01 9.44
N LYS A 164 12.75 -2.81 10.40
CA LYS A 164 11.88 -3.52 11.37
C LYS A 164 11.98 -2.89 12.76
N SER A 165 10.87 -2.79 13.49
CA SER A 165 10.82 -2.36 14.89
C SER A 165 9.70 -3.06 15.65
N ILE A 166 10.10 -3.82 16.68
CA ILE A 166 9.21 -4.63 17.54
C ILE A 166 8.86 -3.87 18.84
N GLU A 167 9.30 -2.61 18.98
CA GLU A 167 9.22 -1.86 20.24
C GLU A 167 7.78 -1.70 20.76
N VAL A 168 6.87 -1.26 19.90
CA VAL A 168 5.45 -1.05 20.27
C VAL A 168 4.80 -2.36 20.68
N TYR A 169 4.99 -3.42 19.88
CA TYR A 169 4.40 -4.72 20.13
C TYR A 169 4.94 -5.34 21.43
N SER A 170 6.26 -5.34 21.62
CA SER A 170 6.91 -5.83 22.83
C SER A 170 6.45 -5.06 24.07
N THR A 171 6.42 -3.73 24.00
CA THR A 171 5.97 -2.87 25.11
C THR A 171 4.51 -3.14 25.47
N TYR A 172 3.63 -3.24 24.48
CA TYR A 172 2.23 -3.55 24.70
C TYR A 172 2.03 -4.93 25.35
N ASN A 173 2.77 -5.95 24.89
CA ASN A 173 2.72 -7.29 25.47
C ASN A 173 3.25 -7.33 26.90
N ASN A 174 4.31 -6.57 27.21
CA ASN A 174 4.84 -6.44 28.56
C ASN A 174 3.81 -5.80 29.51
N ILE A 175 3.14 -4.74 29.06
CA ILE A 175 2.06 -4.08 29.84
C ILE A 175 0.87 -5.03 30.01
N LYS A 176 0.49 -5.78 28.97
CA LYS A 176 -0.62 -6.74 29.00
C LYS A 176 -0.34 -7.94 29.92
N ALA A 177 0.91 -8.37 29.99
CA ALA A 177 1.36 -9.44 30.90
C ALA A 177 1.44 -8.99 32.35
N CYS A 178 1.47 -7.67 32.60
CA CYS A 178 1.44 -7.12 33.95
C CYS A 178 0.14 -7.52 34.68
N PRO A 179 0.21 -8.17 35.85
CA PRO A 179 -0.97 -8.56 36.60
C PRO A 179 -1.85 -7.36 36.94
N ARG A 180 -3.18 -7.51 36.88
CA ARG A 180 -4.12 -6.47 37.34
C ARG A 180 -3.95 -6.08 38.81
N THR A 181 -3.24 -6.90 39.58
CA THR A 181 -2.82 -6.66 40.97
C THR A 181 -1.59 -5.76 41.11
N HIS A 182 -0.99 -5.31 40.00
CA HIS A 182 0.11 -4.36 40.02
C HIS A 182 -0.32 -3.04 40.68
N GLN A 183 0.23 -2.77 41.87
CA GLN A 183 0.03 -1.53 42.63
C GLN A 183 0.90 -0.41 42.02
N GLY A 184 0.54 0.01 40.81
CA GLY A 184 1.09 1.22 40.19
C GLY A 184 0.20 2.43 40.49
N PRO A 185 0.73 3.66 40.49
CA PRO A 185 -0.09 4.85 40.57
C PRO A 185 -1.09 4.87 39.40
N LEU A 186 -2.36 5.08 39.71
CA LEU A 186 -3.41 5.30 38.71
C LEU A 186 -3.13 6.61 37.94
N PRO A 187 -3.57 6.71 36.67
CA PRO A 187 -3.46 7.97 35.94
C PRO A 187 -4.18 9.08 36.71
N PRO A 188 -3.64 10.30 36.71
CA PRO A 188 -4.19 11.39 37.49
C PRO A 188 -5.62 11.75 37.04
N SER A 189 -6.50 12.04 38.00
CA SER A 189 -7.95 12.22 37.80
C SER A 189 -8.38 13.48 37.05
N HIS A 190 -7.45 14.35 36.64
CA HIS A 190 -7.73 15.60 35.93
C HIS A 190 -7.58 15.50 34.40
N CYS A 191 -7.35 14.30 33.87
CA CYS A 191 -7.21 14.03 32.44
C CYS A 191 -8.45 13.34 31.83
N THR A 192 -9.60 13.36 32.51
CA THR A 192 -10.89 12.79 32.04
C THR A 192 -11.80 13.84 31.43
#